data_AF-A0A9J6DI61-F1
#
_entry.id   AF-A0A9J6DI61-F1
#
_cell.length_a   1.000
_cell.length_b   1.000
_cell.length_c   1.000
_cell.angle_alpha   90.00
_cell.angle_beta   90.00
_cell.angle_gamma   90.00
#
_symmetry.space_group_name_H-M   'P 1'
#
loop_
_entity.id
_entity.type
_entity.pdbx_description
1 polymer ?
#
loop_
_entity_poly.entity_id
_entity_poly.type
_entity_poly.pdbx_seq_one_letter_code
_entity_poly.pdbx_strand_id
1 'polypeptide(L)'
;MVRDNTSSVKAQTFPSTPQSNHTGIFCLYITRFFRASIYNFLPQNLPFTLCPNIVYWSFGVRDGFSISRIDSFDCTYGLNNVSEVVNKSGVPGVRILLITGGYVEDYGQLSL
;
A
#
# COMPACT_ATOMS: atom_id res chain seq x y z
N MET A 1 -45.69 4.53 1.90
CA MET A 1 -44.70 4.34 2.98
C MET A 1 -43.62 3.41 2.46
N VAL A 2 -42.57 3.95 1.86
CA VAL A 2 -41.37 3.20 1.45
C VAL A 2 -40.34 3.48 2.54
N ARG A 3 -39.81 2.42 3.18
CA ARG A 3 -38.76 2.56 4.21
C ARG A 3 -37.41 2.52 3.51
N ASP A 4 -36.72 3.65 3.48
CA ASP A 4 -35.31 3.72 3.10
C ASP A 4 -34.47 3.01 4.16
N ASN A 5 -33.81 1.91 3.77
CA ASN A 5 -32.87 1.19 4.62
C ASN A 5 -31.44 1.65 4.30
N THR A 6 -31.13 2.89 4.64
CA THR A 6 -29.76 3.43 4.61
C THR A 6 -28.99 2.87 5.81
N SER A 7 -28.39 1.70 5.64
CA SER A 7 -27.37 1.19 6.55
C SER A 7 -26.12 2.07 6.43
N SER A 8 -26.02 3.09 7.29
CA SER A 8 -24.83 3.92 7.43
C SER A 8 -23.66 3.03 7.84
N VAL A 9 -22.71 2.80 6.94
CA VAL A 9 -21.42 2.21 7.29
C VAL A 9 -20.72 3.22 8.20
N LYS A 10 -20.75 2.97 9.52
CA LYS A 10 -19.98 3.75 10.50
C LYS A 10 -18.52 3.69 10.09
N ALA A 11 -17.92 4.85 9.83
CA ALA A 11 -16.47 4.97 9.71
C ALA A 11 -15.85 4.37 10.97
N GLN A 12 -15.07 3.31 10.82
CA GLN A 12 -14.38 2.67 11.93
C GLN A 12 -13.42 3.70 12.52
N THR A 13 -13.75 4.18 13.72
CA THR A 13 -12.90 5.10 14.46
C THR A 13 -11.76 4.27 15.05
N PHE A 14 -10.61 4.29 14.41
CA PHE A 14 -9.41 3.66 14.95
C PHE A 14 -9.05 4.35 16.29
N PRO A 15 -8.72 3.58 17.35
CA PRO A 15 -8.35 4.17 18.63
C PRO A 15 -7.12 5.07 18.45
N SER A 16 -7.21 6.30 18.97
CA SER A 16 -6.10 7.25 19.03
C SER A 16 -4.96 6.64 19.85
N THR A 17 -3.94 6.13 19.16
CA THR A 17 -2.80 5.46 19.77
C THR A 17 -1.77 6.50 20.23
N PRO A 18 -1.07 6.29 21.36
CA PRO A 18 -0.18 7.28 21.96
C PRO A 18 0.92 7.73 21.00
N GLN A 19 1.39 8.96 21.20
CA GLN A 19 2.48 9.60 20.48
C GLN A 19 3.82 8.93 20.84
N SER A 20 3.97 7.67 20.44
CA SER A 20 5.25 6.99 20.37
C SER A 20 5.97 7.54 19.14
N ASN A 21 7.28 7.77 19.23
CA ASN A 21 8.10 8.08 18.07
C ASN A 21 8.14 6.82 17.18
N HIS A 22 7.10 6.62 16.36
CA HIS A 22 6.79 5.41 15.58
C HIS A 22 7.78 5.14 14.42
N THR A 23 9.02 5.61 14.52
CA THR A 23 10.05 5.47 13.48
C THR A 23 10.37 4.01 13.15
N GLY A 24 10.06 3.06 14.04
CA GLY A 24 10.24 1.62 13.85
C GLY A 24 9.06 0.86 13.23
N ILE A 25 7.93 1.51 12.90
CA ILE A 25 6.79 0.83 12.28
C ILE A 25 6.93 0.86 10.76
N PHE A 26 6.93 -0.33 10.14
CA PHE A 26 6.96 -0.52 8.69
C PHE A 26 5.68 -1.21 8.24
N CYS A 27 4.91 -0.55 7.39
CA CYS A 27 3.65 -1.07 6.88
C CYS A 27 3.83 -1.52 5.44
N LEU A 28 3.73 -2.83 5.22
CA LEU A 28 3.74 -3.43 3.89
C LEU A 28 2.44 -3.07 3.16
N TYR A 29 2.57 -2.31 2.07
CA TYR A 29 1.48 -1.95 1.18
C TYR A 29 1.62 -2.73 -0.12
N ILE A 30 0.60 -3.54 -0.40
CA ILE A 30 0.48 -4.35 -1.62
C ILE A 30 -0.68 -3.78 -2.40
N THR A 31 -0.41 -3.27 -3.60
CA THR A 31 -1.49 -2.92 -4.51
C THR A 31 -2.15 -4.21 -5.01
N ARG A 32 -3.45 -4.37 -4.75
CA ARG A 32 -4.25 -5.43 -5.38
C ARG A 32 -5.37 -4.79 -6.15
N PHE A 33 -5.19 -4.77 -7.46
CA PHE A 33 -6.24 -4.43 -8.39
C PHE A 33 -7.32 -5.52 -8.38
N PHE A 34 -8.55 -5.14 -8.71
CA PHE A 34 -9.69 -6.05 -8.91
C PHE A 34 -10.24 -6.76 -7.67
N ARG A 35 -10.09 -6.20 -6.46
CA ARG A 35 -10.94 -6.62 -5.34
C ARG A 35 -12.35 -6.05 -5.50
N ALA A 36 -13.35 -6.75 -4.93
CA ALA A 36 -14.71 -6.22 -4.87
C ALA A 36 -14.70 -4.91 -4.06
N SER A 37 -15.54 -3.94 -4.45
CA SER A 37 -15.41 -2.52 -4.05
C SER A 37 -15.25 -2.28 -2.55
N ILE A 38 -15.94 -3.04 -1.71
CA ILE A 38 -15.88 -2.92 -0.23
C ILE A 38 -14.57 -3.44 0.38
N TYR A 39 -13.76 -4.18 -0.39
CA TYR A 39 -12.47 -4.73 0.02
C TYR A 39 -11.30 -4.04 -0.71
N ASN A 40 -11.57 -2.94 -1.42
CA ASN A 40 -10.53 -2.13 -2.02
C ASN A 40 -9.80 -1.36 -0.92
N PHE A 41 -8.50 -1.61 -0.82
CA PHE A 41 -7.60 -0.87 0.05
C PHE A 41 -6.69 -0.01 -0.82
N LEU A 42 -7.05 1.26 -0.94
CA LEU A 42 -6.35 2.24 -1.76
C LEU A 42 -5.32 3.00 -0.90
N PRO A 43 -4.34 3.69 -1.50
CA PRO A 43 -3.38 4.48 -0.73
C PRO A 43 -4.05 5.53 0.16
N GLN A 44 -5.22 6.05 -0.22
CA GLN A 44 -6.01 6.99 0.59
C GLN A 44 -6.51 6.38 1.90
N ASN A 45 -6.51 5.07 2.04
CA ASN A 45 -6.92 4.37 3.26
C ASN A 45 -5.76 4.11 4.22
N LEU A 46 -4.52 4.46 3.86
CA LEU A 46 -3.34 4.26 4.71
C LEU A 46 -3.35 5.24 5.90
N PRO A 47 -3.29 4.74 7.15
CA PRO A 47 -3.21 5.61 8.33
C PRO A 47 -1.78 6.10 8.53
N PHE A 48 -1.37 7.16 7.85
CA PHE A 48 0.02 7.65 7.82
C PHE A 48 0.62 7.97 9.20
N THR A 49 -0.20 8.39 10.17
CA THR A 49 0.24 8.61 11.56
C THR A 49 0.66 7.32 12.28
N LEU A 50 0.08 6.18 11.89
CA LEU A 50 0.41 4.85 12.42
C LEU A 50 1.46 4.14 11.55
N CYS A 51 1.52 4.48 10.26
CA CYS A 51 2.40 3.90 9.26
C CYS A 51 3.33 4.95 8.65
N PRO A 52 4.33 5.44 9.40
CA PRO A 52 5.27 6.44 8.90
C PRO A 52 6.27 5.86 7.90
N ASN A 53 6.55 4.55 7.92
CA ASN A 53 7.35 3.90 6.87
C ASN A 53 6.45 2.99 6.04
N ILE A 54 6.13 3.40 4.82
CA ILE A 54 5.35 2.62 3.87
C ILE A 54 6.32 1.79 3.04
N VAL A 55 6.15 0.48 3.05
CA VAL A 55 6.92 -0.44 2.22
C VAL A 55 6.03 -0.85 1.05
N TYR A 56 6.21 -0.22 -0.10
CA TYR A 56 5.51 -0.58 -1.33
C TYR A 56 6.16 -1.81 -1.96
N TRP A 57 5.37 -2.88 -2.10
CA TRP A 57 5.79 -4.09 -2.78
C TRP A 57 5.40 -4.04 -4.25
N SER A 58 6.37 -4.27 -5.11
CA SER A 58 6.20 -4.26 -6.57
C SER A 58 6.75 -5.54 -7.18
N PHE A 59 6.12 -5.97 -8.27
CA PHE A 59 6.60 -7.08 -9.06
C PHE A 59 7.73 -6.64 -10.00
N GLY A 60 8.92 -7.20 -9.85
CA GLY A 60 9.98 -7.13 -10.84
C GLY A 60 9.60 -7.91 -12.10
N VAL A 61 9.70 -7.29 -13.28
CA VAL A 61 9.54 -8.00 -14.55
C VAL A 61 10.76 -8.88 -14.78
N ARG A 62 10.49 -10.17 -15.02
CA ARG A 62 11.46 -11.22 -15.32
C ARG A 62 11.79 -11.18 -16.81
N ASP A 63 12.97 -10.69 -17.15
CA ASP A 63 13.61 -11.06 -18.42
C ASP A 63 14.96 -11.72 -18.11
N GLY A 64 15.11 -12.99 -18.50
CA GLY A 64 16.37 -13.73 -18.35
C GLY A 64 16.98 -13.81 -16.94
N PHE A 65 16.17 -14.04 -15.90
CA PHE A 65 16.62 -14.17 -14.49
C PHE A 65 17.17 -12.88 -13.83
N SER A 66 16.92 -11.72 -14.44
CA SER A 66 17.25 -10.42 -13.84
C SER A 66 15.97 -9.66 -13.48
N ILE A 67 15.96 -9.00 -12.31
CA ILE A 67 14.98 -7.95 -11.99
C ILE A 67 15.33 -6.76 -12.88
N SER A 68 14.76 -6.70 -14.08
CA SER A 68 15.19 -5.73 -15.10
C SER A 68 14.39 -4.43 -15.06
N ARG A 69 13.12 -4.47 -14.63
CA ARG A 69 12.25 -3.29 -14.54
C ARG A 69 11.01 -3.54 -13.68
N ILE A 70 10.56 -2.53 -12.93
CA ILE A 70 9.20 -2.53 -12.37
C ILE A 70 8.22 -2.26 -13.52
N ASP A 71 7.12 -3.01 -13.55
CA ASP A 71 6.09 -2.82 -14.58
C ASP A 71 5.54 -1.38 -14.55
N SER A 72 5.30 -0.83 -15.74
CA SER A 72 4.70 0.50 -15.96
C SER A 72 3.35 0.66 -15.23
N PHE A 73 2.59 -0.44 -15.14
CA PHE A 73 1.34 -0.49 -14.41
C PHE A 73 1.55 -0.34 -12.90
N ASP A 74 2.50 -1.07 -12.32
CA ASP A 74 2.89 -0.97 -10.90
C ASP A 74 3.46 0.42 -10.56
N CYS A 75 4.23 1.03 -11.48
CA CYS A 75 4.70 2.40 -11.33
C CYS A 75 3.52 3.38 -11.26
N THR A 76 2.61 3.31 -12.22
CA THR A 76 1.55 4.31 -12.40
C THR A 76 0.48 4.21 -11.32
N TYR A 77 -0.05 3.01 -11.11
CA TYR A 77 -1.21 2.82 -10.25
C TYR A 77 -0.84 2.44 -8.81
N GLY A 78 0.40 2.04 -8.58
CA GLY A 78 0.96 1.77 -7.26
C GLY A 78 1.86 2.90 -6.78
N LEU A 79 3.15 2.86 -7.13
CA LEU A 79 4.18 3.74 -6.52
C LEU A 79 3.88 5.24 -6.68
N ASN A 80 3.53 5.70 -7.89
CA ASN A 80 3.23 7.10 -8.14
C ASN A 80 1.98 7.55 -7.37
N ASN A 81 0.93 6.71 -7.35
CA ASN A 81 -0.30 6.96 -6.62
C ASN A 81 -0.06 7.06 -5.10
N VAL A 82 0.71 6.13 -4.51
CA VAL A 82 1.10 6.20 -3.09
C VAL A 82 1.88 7.48 -2.80
N SER A 83 2.86 7.81 -3.64
CA SER A 83 3.67 9.02 -3.49
C SER A 83 2.83 10.29 -3.54
N GLU A 84 1.89 10.36 -4.48
CA GLU A 84 0.97 11.48 -4.61
C GLU A 84 0.07 11.63 -3.37
N VAL A 85 -0.48 10.53 -2.85
CA VAL A 85 -1.35 10.57 -1.66
C VAL A 85 -0.57 10.95 -0.41
N VAL A 86 0.65 10.43 -0.24
CA VAL A 86 1.53 10.83 0.87
C VAL A 86 1.80 12.32 0.82
N ASN A 87 2.18 12.85 -0.36
CA ASN A 87 2.43 14.27 -0.55
C ASN A 87 1.19 15.13 -0.24
N LYS A 88 -0.01 14.68 -0.65
CA LYS A 88 -1.28 15.37 -0.39
C LYS A 88 -1.74 15.29 1.07
N SER A 89 -1.30 14.27 1.82
CA SER A 89 -1.74 14.07 3.20
C SER A 89 -1.28 15.16 4.17
N GLY A 90 -0.14 15.81 3.87
CA GLY A 90 0.49 16.78 4.77
C GLY A 90 1.05 16.18 6.07
N VAL A 91 1.06 14.86 6.22
CA VAL A 91 1.61 14.18 7.40
C VAL A 91 3.14 14.19 7.32
N PRO A 92 3.85 14.83 8.27
CA PRO A 92 5.30 14.93 8.21
C PRO A 92 5.95 13.58 8.54
N GLY A 93 7.13 13.34 7.96
CA GLY A 93 7.98 12.19 8.32
C GLY A 93 7.56 10.85 7.70
N VAL A 94 6.59 10.84 6.79
CA VAL A 94 6.22 9.64 6.03
C VAL A 94 7.28 9.34 4.99
N ARG A 95 7.76 8.10 4.94
CA ARG A 95 8.77 7.59 4.00
C ARG A 95 8.19 6.45 3.19
N ILE A 96 8.56 6.39 1.91
CA ILE A 96 8.18 5.30 1.01
C ILE A 96 9.44 4.51 0.68
N LEU A 97 9.40 3.22 0.93
CA LEU A 97 10.43 2.24 0.62
C LEU A 97 9.86 1.31 -0.45
N LEU A 98 10.63 1.07 -1.50
CA LEU A 98 10.26 0.15 -2.57
C LEU A 98 10.97 -1.19 -2.33
N ILE A 99 10.22 -2.29 -2.37
CA ILE A 99 10.77 -3.64 -2.34
C ILE A 99 10.33 -4.42 -3.58
N THR A 100 11.22 -5.25 -4.09
CA THR A 100 11.01 -6.20 -5.20
C THR A 100 11.26 -7.62 -4.68
N GLY A 101 10.55 -8.62 -5.17
CA GLY A 101 10.70 -10.02 -4.74
C GLY A 101 9.39 -10.69 -4.32
N GLY A 102 9.49 -11.74 -3.51
CA GLY A 102 8.34 -12.42 -2.90
C GLY A 102 7.84 -13.62 -3.70
N TYR A 103 6.91 -14.38 -3.13
CA TYR A 103 6.58 -15.75 -3.58
C TYR A 103 6.28 -15.91 -5.07
N VAL A 104 5.61 -14.93 -5.70
CA VAL A 104 5.27 -15.00 -7.12
C VAL A 104 6.50 -14.76 -8.02
N GLU A 105 7.50 -14.02 -7.54
CA GLU A 105 8.79 -13.85 -8.19
C GLU A 105 9.74 -15.03 -7.88
N ASP A 106 9.69 -15.56 -6.65
CA ASP A 106 10.59 -16.61 -6.13
C ASP A 106 10.33 -18.02 -6.71
N TYR A 107 9.32 -18.19 -7.57
CA TYR A 107 9.23 -19.38 -8.44
C TYR A 107 10.36 -19.45 -9.49
N GLY A 108 11.25 -18.45 -9.54
CA GLY A 108 12.54 -18.52 -10.21
C GLY A 108 13.71 -18.32 -9.23
N GLN A 109 14.15 -19.40 -8.58
CA GLN A 109 15.49 -19.61 -8.00
C GLN A 109 16.27 -18.34 -7.59
N LEU A 110 16.01 -17.81 -6.40
CA LEU A 110 17.07 -17.16 -5.62
C LEU A 110 17.91 -18.27 -4.98
N SER A 111 18.76 -18.93 -5.78
CA SER A 111 19.82 -19.78 -5.23
C SER A 111 20.87 -18.87 -4.58
N LEU A 112 20.90 -18.86 -3.24
CA LEU A 112 22.01 -18.34 -2.44
C LEU A 112 23.27 -19.19 -2.64
#